data_AF-A0A8T7EJG7-F1
#
_entry.id   AF-A0A8T7EJG7-F1
#
_cell.length_a   1.000
_cell.length_b   1.000
_cell.length_c   1.000
_cell.angle_alpha   90.00
_cell.angle_beta   90.00
_cell.angle_gamma   90.00
#
_symmetry.space_group_name_H-M   'P 1'
#
loop_
_entity.id
_entity.type
_entity.pdbx_description
1 polymer ?
#
loop_
_entity_poly.entity_id
_entity_poly.type
_entity_poly.pdbx_seq_one_letter_code
_entity_poly.pdbx_strand_id
1 'polypeptide(L)'
;MRCGICNYTPLELTTTTMEEWDGDELVVIEEVPVEKCPQCGEEYFKPEVLEELEALIERRRQLPQLQPEAILQVPVFKFALAV
;
A
#
# COMPACT_ATOMS: atom_id res chain seq x y z
N MET A 1 2.15 20.92 4.59
CA MET A 1 3.44 20.66 3.90
C MET A 1 3.29 20.86 2.40
N ARG A 2 4.39 20.87 1.65
CA ARG A 2 4.41 21.01 0.18
C ARG A 2 4.86 19.70 -0.44
N CYS A 3 4.33 19.35 -1.61
CA CYS A 3 4.80 18.20 -2.37
C CYS A 3 6.30 18.34 -2.73
N GLY A 4 7.11 17.35 -2.35
CA GLY A 4 8.54 17.27 -2.67
C GLY A 4 8.85 17.00 -4.15
N ILE A 5 7.86 16.56 -4.95
CA ILE A 5 8.03 16.27 -6.38
C ILE A 5 7.67 17.47 -7.25
N CYS A 6 6.45 18.02 -7.10
CA CYS A 6 5.94 19.07 -7.98
C CYS A 6 5.79 20.44 -7.32
N ASN A 7 6.15 20.57 -6.03
CA ASN A 7 6.04 21.80 -5.24
C ASN A 7 4.60 22.32 -5.02
N TYR A 8 3.56 21.54 -5.33
CA TYR A 8 2.18 21.91 -5.08
C TYR A 8 1.82 21.91 -3.58
N THR A 9 0.89 22.80 -3.21
CA THR A 9 0.29 22.93 -1.88
C THR A 9 -1.17 23.36 -2.06
N PRO A 10 -2.12 22.85 -1.25
CA PRO A 10 -1.94 21.93 -0.12
C PRO A 10 -1.81 20.44 -0.53
N LEU A 11 -1.37 19.60 0.41
CA LEU A 11 -1.63 18.16 0.33
C LEU A 11 -2.98 17.86 0.95
N GLU A 12 -3.64 16.80 0.48
CA GLU A 12 -4.97 16.39 0.91
C GLU A 12 -4.89 15.09 1.71
N LEU A 13 -5.59 15.03 2.84
CA LEU A 13 -5.72 13.78 3.61
C LEU A 13 -6.73 12.87 2.91
N THR A 14 -6.30 11.66 2.58
CA THR A 14 -7.12 10.62 1.93
C THR A 14 -6.65 9.25 2.40
N THR A 15 -7.29 8.20 1.89
CA THR A 15 -6.79 6.83 1.99
C THR A 15 -6.23 6.35 0.64
N THR A 16 -5.38 5.33 0.71
CA THR A 16 -4.87 4.56 -0.43
C THR A 16 -4.96 3.06 -0.14
N THR A 17 -4.68 2.25 -1.15
CA THR A 17 -4.50 0.81 -1.00
C THR A 17 -3.01 0.52 -1.14
N MET A 18 -2.45 -0.19 -0.18
CA MET A 18 -1.05 -0.63 -0.21
C MET A 18 -0.99 -2.11 -0.61
N GLU A 19 -0.15 -2.42 -1.59
CA GLU A 19 0.17 -3.79 -1.97
C GLU A 19 1.61 -4.14 -1.58
N GLU A 20 1.79 -5.16 -0.74
CA GLU A 20 3.10 -5.64 -0.29
C GLU A 20 3.25 -7.11 -0.65
N TRP A 21 4.41 -7.47 -1.21
CA TRP A 21 4.77 -8.87 -1.39
C TRP A 21 5.40 -9.40 -0.11
N ASP A 22 4.73 -10.38 0.51
CA ASP A 22 5.27 -11.10 1.65
C ASP A 22 5.51 -12.56 1.28
N GLY A 23 6.75 -12.85 0.86
CA GLY A 23 7.10 -14.16 0.31
C GLY A 23 6.45 -14.37 -1.07
N ASP A 24 5.60 -15.38 -1.18
CA ASP A 24 4.84 -15.72 -2.40
C ASP A 24 3.38 -15.21 -2.36
N GLU A 25 2.99 -14.51 -1.31
CA GLU A 25 1.66 -13.92 -1.16
C GLU A 25 1.69 -12.41 -1.44
N LEU A 26 0.70 -11.94 -2.20
CA LEU A 26 0.40 -10.51 -2.31
C LEU A 26 -0.56 -10.12 -1.19
N VAL A 27 -0.09 -9.27 -0.29
CA VAL A 27 -0.89 -8.71 0.81
C VAL A 27 -1.42 -7.36 0.37
N VAL A 28 -2.74 -7.19 0.45
CA VAL A 28 -3.41 -5.93 0.11
C VAL A 28 -4.01 -5.35 1.38
N ILE A 29 -3.64 -4.10 1.69
CA ILE A 29 -4.09 -3.36 2.87
C ILE A 29 -4.85 -2.14 2.36
N GLU A 30 -6.16 -2.11 2.61
CA GLU A 30 -7.04 -1.03 2.18
C GLU A 30 -7.15 0.06 3.25
N GLU A 31 -7.70 1.21 2.83
CA GLU A 31 -8.00 2.35 3.70
C GLU A 31 -6.77 2.93 4.46
N VAL A 32 -5.57 2.79 3.90
CA VAL A 32 -4.34 3.29 4.51
C VAL A 32 -4.29 4.82 4.44
N PRO A 33 -4.21 5.55 5.56
CA PRO A 33 -4.23 7.00 5.56
C PRO A 33 -2.95 7.61 5.00
N VAL A 34 -3.09 8.54 4.05
CA VAL A 34 -1.98 9.25 3.39
C VAL A 34 -2.29 10.73 3.21
N GLU A 35 -1.25 11.54 3.08
CA GLU A 35 -1.34 12.87 2.48
C GLU A 35 -1.00 12.76 1.00
N LYS A 36 -1.97 13.03 0.12
CA LYS A 36 -1.80 12.92 -1.34
C LYS A 36 -1.71 14.30 -1.98
N CYS A 37 -0.82 14.43 -2.97
CA CYS A 37 -0.78 15.61 -3.81
C CYS A 37 -1.85 15.50 -4.92
N PRO A 38 -2.85 16.39 -4.97
CA PRO A 38 -3.90 16.30 -5.99
C PRO A 38 -3.41 16.69 -7.39
N GLN A 39 -2.22 17.33 -7.51
CA GLN A 39 -1.66 17.72 -8.80
C GLN A 39 -0.88 16.57 -9.47
N CYS A 40 0.00 15.88 -8.75
CA CYS A 40 0.88 14.87 -9.33
C CYS A 40 0.63 13.45 -8.83
N GLY A 41 -0.24 13.28 -7.82
CA GLY A 41 -0.60 11.97 -7.26
C GLY A 41 0.37 11.41 -6.23
N GLU A 42 1.42 12.14 -5.85
CA GLU A 42 2.40 11.68 -4.87
C GLU A 42 1.75 11.46 -3.49
N GLU A 43 2.06 10.33 -2.85
CA GLU A 43 1.49 9.92 -1.56
C GLU A 43 2.56 9.95 -0.47
N TYR A 44 2.23 10.56 0.67
CA TYR A 44 3.10 10.66 1.83
C TYR A 44 2.47 9.91 3.00
N PHE A 45 3.21 8.96 3.55
CA PHE A 45 2.84 8.21 4.74
C PHE A 45 3.46 8.86 5.96
N LYS A 46 2.69 8.96 7.05
CA LYS A 46 3.24 9.35 8.34
C LYS A 46 4.05 8.20 8.93
N PRO A 47 5.10 8.47 9.72
CA PRO A 47 5.90 7.42 10.36
C PRO A 47 5.06 6.41 11.14
N GLU A 48 4.05 6.88 11.89
CA GLU A 48 3.20 6.02 12.71
C GLU A 48 2.33 5.07 11.87
N VAL A 49 1.95 5.49 10.65
CA VAL A 49 1.19 4.66 9.71
C VAL A 49 2.09 3.53 9.19
N LEU A 50 3.34 3.84 8.84
CA LEU A 50 4.30 2.84 8.39
C LEU A 50 4.62 1.81 9.49
N GLU A 51 4.83 2.27 10.73
CA GLU A 51 5.06 1.38 11.88
C GLU A 51 3.89 0.41 12.10
N GLU A 52 2.65 0.87 12.00
CA GLU A 52 1.47 0.01 12.15
C GLU A 52 1.29 -0.98 10.98
N LEU A 53 1.62 -0.57 9.75
CA LEU A 53 1.60 -1.45 8.57
C LEU A 53 2.61 -2.58 8.71
N GLU A 54 3.85 -2.28 9.11
CA GLU A 54 4.87 -3.28 9.40
C GLU A 54 4.43 -4.23 10.52
N ALA A 55 3.88 -3.68 11.61
CA ALA A 55 3.36 -4.47 12.72
C ALA A 55 2.17 -5.34 12.28
N LEU A 56 1.31 -4.89 11.37
CA LEU A 56 0.20 -5.68 10.84
C LEU A 56 0.71 -6.89 10.03
N ILE A 57 1.68 -6.67 9.14
CA ILE A 57 2.29 -7.73 8.34
C ILE A 57 2.96 -8.78 9.25
N GLU A 58 3.70 -8.33 10.27
CA GLU A 58 4.34 -9.25 11.21
C GLU A 58 3.33 -10.01 12.08
N ARG A 59 2.28 -9.34 12.56
CA ARG A 59 1.18 -9.99 13.29
C ARG A 59 0.50 -11.07 12.44
N ARG A 60 0.30 -10.83 11.14
CA ARG A 60 -0.25 -11.82 10.21
C ARG A 60 0.57 -13.11 10.18
N ARG A 61 1.90 -13.01 10.16
CA ARG A 61 2.80 -14.17 10.17
C ARG A 61 2.74 -14.96 11.48
N GLN A 62 2.58 -14.25 12.60
CA GLN A 62 2.64 -14.85 13.95
C GLN A 62 1.29 -15.40 14.44
N LEU A 63 0.17 -14.89 13.93
CA LEU A 63 -1.17 -15.20 14.40
C LEU A 63 -2.00 -15.88 13.31
N PRO A 64 -2.04 -17.23 13.25
CA PRO A 64 -2.80 -17.98 12.25
C PRO A 64 -4.31 -17.69 12.24
N GLN A 65 -4.84 -17.16 13.34
CA GLN A 65 -6.25 -16.79 13.49
C GLN A 65 -6.59 -15.43 12.87
N LEU A 66 -5.60 -14.59 12.53
CA LEU A 66 -5.84 -13.31 11.87
C LEU A 66 -6.18 -13.58 10.40
N GLN A 67 -7.48 -13.64 10.10
CA GLN A 67 -7.98 -13.90 8.76
C GLN A 67 -8.20 -12.57 8.01
N PRO A 68 -7.90 -12.52 6.70
CA PRO A 68 -8.19 -11.35 5.89
C PRO A 68 -9.70 -11.21 5.65
N GLU A 69 -10.15 -9.98 5.44
CA GLU A 69 -11.55 -9.67 5.14
C GLU A 69 -11.98 -10.18 3.75
N ALA A 70 -11.03 -10.21 2.81
CA ALA A 70 -11.21 -10.75 1.47
C ALA A 70 -9.92 -11.40 0.95
N ILE A 71 -10.07 -12.35 0.03
CA ILE A 71 -8.97 -12.95 -0.73
C ILE A 71 -9.16 -12.59 -2.20
N LEU A 72 -8.11 -12.01 -2.80
CA LEU A 72 -8.07 -11.68 -4.22
C LEU A 72 -7.45 -12.84 -5.01
N GLN A 73 -8.08 -13.23 -6.11
CA GLN A 73 -7.46 -14.11 -7.11
C GLN A 73 -6.75 -13.26 -8.14
N VAL A 74 -5.42 -13.29 -8.14
CA VAL A 74 -4.59 -12.45 -9.03
C VAL A 74 -4.02 -13.29 -10.17
N PRO A 75 -4.46 -13.10 -11.42
CA PRO A 75 -3.91 -13.83 -12.56
C PRO A 75 -2.51 -13.33 -12.90
N VAL A 76 -1.54 -14.25 -13.02
CA VAL A 76 -0.16 -13.93 -13.36
C VAL A 76 0.16 -14.46 -14.76
N PHE A 77 0.54 -13.55 -15.66
CA PHE A 77 0.94 -13.88 -17.03
C PHE A 77 2.46 -13.75 -17.17
N LYS A 78 3.10 -14.74 -17.79
CA LYS A 78 4.49 -14.62 -18.22
C LYS A 78 4.54 -13.86 -19.53
N PHE A 79 5.27 -12.75 -19.57
CA PHE A 79 5.53 -12.04 -20.82
C PHE A 79 6.45 -12.87 -21.71
N ALA A 80 6.06 -13.06 -22.96
CA ALA A 80 6.88 -13.69 -23.99
C ALA A 80 6.71 -12.91 -25.31
N LEU A 81 7.82 -12.47 -25.89
CA LEU A 81 7.81 -11.98 -27.26
C LEU A 81 7.63 -13.17 -28.19
N ALA A 82 6.57 -13.15 -29.00
CA ALA A 82 6.42 -14.07 -30.11
C ALA A 82 7.45 -13.68 -31.18
N VAL A 83 8.62 -14.31 -31.14
CA VAL A 83 9.63 -14.26 -32.20
C VAL A 83 9.40 -15.41 -33.15
#